data_AF-A0A661HJF9-F1
#
_entry.id   AF-A0A661HJF9-F1
#
_cell.length_a   1.000
_cell.length_b   1.000
_cell.length_c   1.000
_cell.angle_alpha   90.00
_cell.angle_beta   90.00
_cell.angle_gamma   90.00
#
_symmetry.space_group_name_H-M   'P 1'
#
loop_
_entity.id
_entity.type
_entity.pdbx_description
1 polymer ?
#
loop_
_entity_poly.entity_id
_entity_poly.type
_entity_poly.pdbx_seq_one_letter_code
_entity_poly.pdbx_strand_id
1 'polypeptide(L)'
;MKSNIENFKLQPLNEANFIMTALATYTQNGKNKSWEILQAHDSVAILIYHKELDAFVLVKQFRPAVYMNNQDGMSVELCAGIVDKKLSLLQIAQEEIEEECGYAVALENIEKITAFHTSVGFAGSKQTLYYAQIEESMKVSEGGGIDDEQIEVIYLPLKEAKDFMYDESIVKTSGLMFAFAWYFAKMNH
;
A
#
# COMPACT_ATOMS: atom_id res chain seq x y z
N MET A 1 -8.37 -3.04 15.26
CA MET A 1 -7.58 -3.16 16.51
C MET A 1 -7.17 -1.74 16.98
N LYS A 2 -7.15 -1.42 18.29
CA LYS A 2 -6.58 -0.14 18.78
C LYS A 2 -5.14 -0.39 19.19
N SER A 3 -4.18 0.24 18.52
CA SER A 3 -2.77 0.15 18.87
C SER A 3 -2.50 0.97 20.13
N ASN A 4 -1.88 0.36 21.16
CA ASN A 4 -1.42 1.10 22.34
C ASN A 4 0.00 1.65 22.08
N ILE A 5 0.08 2.92 21.73
CA ILE A 5 1.36 3.58 21.40
C ILE A 5 1.88 4.31 22.64
N GLU A 6 2.99 3.84 23.18
CA GLU A 6 3.67 4.44 24.33
C GLU A 6 5.08 4.90 23.93
N ASN A 7 5.58 5.95 24.57
CA ASN A 7 6.95 6.44 24.40
C ASN A 7 7.34 6.85 22.95
N PHE A 8 6.38 7.34 22.14
CA PHE A 8 6.66 7.83 20.78
C PHE A 8 7.64 9.01 20.79
N LYS A 9 8.81 8.84 20.17
CA LYS A 9 9.87 9.86 20.11
C LYS A 9 10.41 9.97 18.69
N LEU A 10 10.74 11.18 18.28
CA LEU A 10 11.46 11.46 17.04
C LEU A 10 12.93 11.71 17.35
N GLN A 11 13.81 11.13 16.54
CA GLN A 11 15.25 11.30 16.63
C GLN A 11 15.86 11.34 15.21
N PRO A 12 17.06 11.89 15.03
CA PRO A 12 17.77 11.78 13.76
C PRO A 12 17.88 10.31 13.32
N LEU A 13 17.60 10.03 12.04
CA LEU A 13 17.73 8.71 11.46
C LEU A 13 19.22 8.42 11.23
N ASN A 14 19.79 7.59 12.10
CA ASN A 14 21.14 7.05 11.96
C ASN A 14 21.00 5.57 11.55
N GLU A 15 21.79 5.11 10.57
CA GLU A 15 21.76 3.71 10.07
C GLU A 15 20.39 3.26 9.53
N ALA A 16 19.98 3.83 8.40
CA ALA A 16 18.70 3.51 7.77
C ALA A 16 18.65 2.12 7.12
N ASN A 17 17.56 1.37 7.36
CA ASN A 17 17.28 0.08 6.71
C ASN A 17 16.41 0.21 5.45
N PHE A 18 15.42 1.11 5.46
CA PHE A 18 14.38 1.18 4.42
C PHE A 18 14.30 2.52 3.68
N ILE A 19 14.68 3.62 4.34
CA ILE A 19 14.58 4.97 3.77
C ILE A 19 15.83 5.77 4.10
N MET A 20 16.48 6.36 3.11
CA MET A 20 17.67 7.20 3.31
C MET A 20 17.38 8.66 2.95
N THR A 21 17.67 9.58 3.88
CA THR A 21 17.63 11.02 3.62
C THR A 21 18.89 11.46 2.87
N ALA A 22 18.74 12.26 1.81
CA ALA A 22 19.86 12.85 1.09
C ALA A 22 19.55 14.29 0.66
N LEU A 23 20.60 15.13 0.60
CA LEU A 23 20.52 16.44 -0.04
C LEU A 23 20.96 16.30 -1.50
N ALA A 24 20.01 16.34 -2.43
CA ALA A 24 20.31 16.39 -3.85
C ALA A 24 20.84 17.79 -4.20
N THR A 25 21.97 17.86 -4.89
CA THR A 25 22.51 19.12 -5.44
C THR A 25 22.69 18.95 -6.94
N TYR A 26 22.20 19.92 -7.71
CA TYR A 26 22.20 19.83 -9.17
C TYR A 26 22.18 21.21 -9.83
N THR A 27 22.64 21.28 -11.08
CA THR A 27 22.53 22.48 -11.90
C THR A 27 21.38 22.31 -12.88
N GLN A 28 20.41 23.23 -12.87
CA GLN A 28 19.33 23.25 -13.84
C GLN A 28 19.28 24.60 -14.53
N ASN A 29 19.43 24.61 -15.85
CA ASN A 29 19.44 25.82 -16.69
C ASN A 29 20.45 26.87 -16.18
N GLY A 30 21.66 26.44 -15.86
CA GLY A 30 22.74 27.30 -15.35
C GLY A 30 22.55 27.81 -13.92
N LYS A 31 21.50 27.38 -13.21
CA LYS A 31 21.28 27.72 -11.80
C LYS A 31 21.56 26.52 -10.91
N ASN A 32 22.41 26.71 -9.91
CA ASN A 32 22.63 25.72 -8.86
C ASN A 32 21.37 25.62 -7.98
N LYS A 33 20.97 24.39 -7.68
CA LYS A 33 19.81 24.06 -6.85
C LYS A 33 20.19 22.96 -5.87
N SER A 34 19.45 22.92 -4.77
CA SER A 34 19.47 21.83 -3.82
C SER A 34 18.04 21.44 -3.46
N TRP A 35 17.83 20.18 -3.11
CA TRP A 35 16.53 19.67 -2.68
C TRP A 35 16.71 18.50 -1.71
N GLU A 36 15.91 18.48 -0.64
CA GLU A 36 15.88 17.37 0.31
C GLU A 36 15.07 16.22 -0.28
N ILE A 37 15.66 15.03 -0.34
CA ILE A 37 15.01 13.84 -0.89
C ILE A 37 15.10 12.66 0.10
N LEU A 38 14.11 11.78 0.01
CA LEU A 38 14.07 10.48 0.68
C LEU A 38 14.20 9.39 -0.38
N GLN A 39 15.27 8.63 -0.35
CA GLN A 39 15.38 7.42 -1.15
C GLN A 39 14.60 6.31 -0.45
N ALA A 40 13.53 5.84 -1.09
CA ALA A 40 12.71 4.73 -0.63
C ALA A 40 12.62 3.67 -1.74
N HIS A 41 12.30 2.44 -1.35
CA HIS A 41 12.09 1.36 -2.32
C HIS A 41 10.88 1.64 -3.23
N ASP A 42 10.96 1.09 -4.44
CA ASP A 42 9.76 0.87 -5.26
C ASP A 42 8.85 -0.16 -4.57
N SER A 43 7.59 -0.25 -5.00
CA SER A 43 6.60 -1.12 -4.36
C SER A 43 5.62 -1.72 -5.37
N VAL A 44 4.90 -2.73 -4.91
CA VAL A 44 3.68 -3.25 -5.54
C VAL A 44 2.48 -2.95 -4.65
N ALA A 45 1.30 -2.80 -5.26
CA ALA A 45 0.03 -2.74 -4.55
C ALA A 45 -1.02 -3.53 -5.33
N ILE A 46 -1.96 -4.15 -4.64
CA ILE A 46 -2.93 -5.07 -5.23
C ILE A 46 -4.34 -4.67 -4.79
N LEU A 47 -5.21 -4.41 -5.76
CA LEU A 47 -6.64 -4.38 -5.53
C LEU A 47 -7.18 -5.81 -5.58
N ILE A 48 -7.70 -6.29 -4.47
CA ILE A 48 -8.24 -7.64 -4.34
C ILE A 48 -9.77 -7.54 -4.26
N TYR A 49 -10.47 -8.26 -5.13
CA TYR A 49 -11.93 -8.34 -5.13
C TYR A 49 -12.39 -9.75 -4.79
N HIS A 50 -13.16 -9.89 -3.71
CA HIS A 50 -13.76 -11.13 -3.27
C HIS A 50 -15.15 -11.32 -3.89
N LYS A 51 -15.28 -12.30 -4.79
CA LYS A 51 -16.50 -12.53 -5.57
C LYS A 51 -17.74 -12.80 -4.73
N GLU A 52 -17.61 -13.74 -3.80
CA GLU A 52 -18.76 -14.26 -3.05
C GLU A 52 -19.25 -13.27 -2.00
N LEU A 53 -18.35 -12.46 -1.44
CA LEU A 53 -18.66 -11.41 -0.47
C LEU A 53 -19.06 -10.10 -1.12
N ASP A 54 -18.89 -9.96 -2.45
CA ASP A 54 -19.09 -8.70 -3.18
C ASP A 54 -18.38 -7.53 -2.49
N ALA A 55 -17.08 -7.72 -2.21
CA ALA A 55 -16.30 -6.82 -1.37
C ALA A 55 -14.85 -6.71 -1.85
N PHE A 56 -14.23 -5.56 -1.62
CA PHE A 56 -12.78 -5.42 -1.72
C PHE A 56 -12.12 -5.93 -0.45
N VAL A 57 -11.04 -6.68 -0.60
CA VAL A 57 -10.15 -7.04 0.51
C VAL A 57 -9.07 -5.96 0.61
N LEU A 58 -9.02 -5.32 1.76
CA LEU A 58 -8.08 -4.25 2.08
C LEU A 58 -7.37 -4.62 3.38
N VAL A 59 -6.34 -3.86 3.69
CA VAL A 59 -5.59 -4.02 4.94
C VAL A 59 -5.70 -2.77 5.78
N LYS A 60 -5.77 -2.96 7.10
CA LYS A 60 -5.75 -1.88 8.08
C LYS A 60 -4.55 -2.06 9.00
N GLN A 61 -3.69 -1.06 9.05
CA GLN A 61 -2.43 -1.14 9.79
C GLN A 61 -2.02 0.22 10.37
N PHE A 62 -1.12 0.18 11.34
CA PHE A 62 -0.59 1.38 11.97
C PHE A 62 0.57 1.95 11.16
N ARG A 63 0.50 3.24 10.83
CA ARG A 63 1.58 3.98 10.16
C ARG A 63 2.14 5.07 11.10
N PRO A 64 3.39 4.94 11.58
CA PRO A 64 4.00 5.94 12.48
C PRO A 64 4.01 7.37 11.92
N ALA A 65 4.20 7.52 10.60
CA ALA A 65 4.19 8.82 9.94
C ALA A 65 2.80 9.48 9.95
N VAL A 66 1.73 8.68 9.88
CA VAL A 66 0.35 9.17 10.02
C VAL A 66 0.07 9.52 11.48
N TYR A 67 0.49 8.67 12.42
CA TYR A 67 0.33 8.90 13.86
C TYR A 67 0.92 10.22 14.31
N MET A 68 2.12 10.54 13.81
CA MET A 68 2.77 11.83 14.06
C MET A 68 1.87 13.03 13.71
N ASN A 69 1.02 12.90 12.69
CA ASN A 69 0.16 13.97 12.20
C ASN A 69 -1.25 13.99 12.81
N ASN A 70 -1.83 12.83 13.16
CA ASN A 70 -3.23 12.76 13.60
C ASN A 70 -3.48 12.06 14.95
N GLN A 71 -2.45 11.53 15.61
CA GLN A 71 -2.50 10.83 16.90
C GLN A 71 -3.34 9.53 16.94
N ASP A 72 -3.74 8.99 15.79
CA ASP A 72 -4.38 7.67 15.65
C ASP A 72 -3.48 6.71 14.86
N GLY A 73 -2.96 7.18 13.71
CA GLY A 73 -1.99 6.44 12.91
C GLY A 73 -2.54 5.28 12.10
N MET A 74 -3.79 4.90 12.32
CA MET A 74 -4.44 3.83 11.56
C MET A 74 -4.76 4.28 10.15
N SER A 75 -4.36 3.48 9.17
CA SER A 75 -4.66 3.65 7.76
C SER A 75 -5.36 2.43 7.20
N VAL A 76 -6.20 2.65 6.19
CA VAL A 76 -6.79 1.60 5.36
C VAL A 76 -6.16 1.69 3.97
N GLU A 77 -5.57 0.58 3.54
CA GLU A 77 -4.68 0.52 2.39
C GLU A 77 -5.00 -0.70 1.51
N LEU A 78 -4.45 -0.69 0.29
CA LEU A 78 -4.37 -1.90 -0.51
C LEU A 78 -3.32 -2.84 0.09
N CYS A 79 -3.47 -4.14 -0.15
CA CYS A 79 -2.37 -5.09 0.07
C CYS A 79 -1.15 -4.63 -0.74
N ALA A 80 0.04 -4.59 -0.13
CA ALA A 80 1.20 -3.95 -0.75
C ALA A 80 2.55 -4.38 -0.15
N GLY A 81 3.54 -4.55 -1.02
CA GLY A 81 4.90 -4.96 -0.64
C GLY A 81 5.98 -4.06 -1.24
N ILE A 82 7.10 -3.92 -0.53
CA ILE A 82 8.29 -3.24 -1.06
C ILE A 82 9.07 -4.16 -2.02
N VAL A 83 9.80 -3.56 -2.95
CA VAL A 83 10.68 -4.29 -3.88
C VAL A 83 12.08 -4.36 -3.26
N ASP A 84 12.30 -5.36 -2.42
CA ASP A 84 13.55 -5.62 -1.69
C ASP A 84 14.09 -7.05 -1.90
N LYS A 85 13.25 -7.97 -2.40
CA LYS A 85 13.60 -9.35 -2.75
C LYS A 85 14.04 -9.48 -4.22
N LYS A 86 14.78 -10.56 -4.53
CA LYS A 86 15.15 -10.95 -5.91
C LYS A 86 14.03 -11.71 -6.62
N LEU A 87 12.82 -11.16 -6.60
CA LEU A 87 11.62 -11.73 -7.21
C LEU A 87 11.09 -10.79 -8.29
N SER A 88 10.29 -11.33 -9.22
CA SER A 88 9.53 -10.47 -10.13
C SER A 88 8.45 -9.70 -9.36
N LEU A 89 8.06 -8.52 -9.85
CA LEU A 89 6.97 -7.73 -9.22
C LEU A 89 5.67 -8.54 -9.07
N LEU A 90 5.40 -9.46 -10.00
CA LEU A 90 4.23 -10.32 -9.95
C LEU A 90 4.32 -11.36 -8.83
N GLN A 91 5.50 -11.92 -8.60
CA GLN A 91 5.76 -12.85 -7.49
C GLN A 91 5.70 -12.14 -6.15
N ILE A 92 6.24 -10.94 -6.03
CA ILE A 92 6.09 -10.12 -4.82
C ILE A 92 4.60 -9.87 -4.56
N ALA A 93 3.85 -9.44 -5.58
CA ALA A 93 2.42 -9.23 -5.42
C ALA A 93 1.65 -10.50 -4.99
N GLN A 94 2.07 -11.67 -5.46
CA GLN A 94 1.49 -12.96 -5.03
C GLN A 94 1.81 -13.26 -3.56
N GLU A 95 3.08 -13.11 -3.14
CA GLU A 95 3.50 -13.32 -1.74
C GLU A 95 2.70 -12.43 -0.79
N GLU A 96 2.57 -11.14 -1.11
CA GLU A 96 1.85 -10.18 -0.27
C GLU A 96 0.35 -10.51 -0.13
N ILE A 97 -0.31 -11.00 -1.18
CA ILE A 97 -1.73 -11.42 -1.08
C ILE A 97 -1.86 -12.60 -0.11
N GLU A 98 -0.92 -13.53 -0.13
CA GLU A 98 -0.91 -14.69 0.78
C GLU A 98 -0.59 -14.27 2.21
N GLU A 99 0.46 -13.47 2.40
CA GLU A 99 0.98 -13.03 3.70
C GLU A 99 0.01 -12.07 4.40
N GLU A 100 -0.37 -10.97 3.73
CA GLU A 100 -1.21 -9.93 4.35
C GLU A 100 -2.69 -10.31 4.38
N CYS A 101 -3.21 -10.98 3.35
CA CYS A 101 -4.64 -11.22 3.17
C CYS A 101 -5.07 -12.69 3.31
N GLY A 102 -4.14 -13.64 3.31
CA GLY A 102 -4.43 -15.06 3.55
C GLY A 102 -4.98 -15.85 2.37
N TYR A 103 -4.78 -15.38 1.12
CA TYR A 103 -5.31 -16.05 -0.08
C TYR A 103 -4.20 -16.47 -1.05
N ALA A 104 -4.25 -17.72 -1.51
CA ALA A 104 -3.33 -18.24 -2.51
C ALA A 104 -3.85 -17.99 -3.93
N VAL A 105 -3.31 -16.98 -4.62
CA VAL A 105 -3.72 -16.61 -5.99
C VAL A 105 -2.66 -17.04 -7.00
N ALA A 106 -3.06 -17.75 -8.05
CA ALA A 106 -2.14 -18.13 -9.14
C ALA A 106 -1.65 -16.89 -9.91
N LEU A 107 -0.38 -16.88 -10.33
CA LEU A 107 0.27 -15.72 -10.98
C LEU A 107 -0.49 -15.22 -12.21
N GLU A 108 -1.05 -16.13 -13.02
CA GLU A 108 -1.83 -15.82 -14.21
C GLU A 108 -3.14 -15.07 -13.92
N ASN A 109 -3.63 -15.10 -12.68
CA ASN A 109 -4.84 -14.42 -12.23
C ASN A 109 -4.56 -13.03 -11.63
N ILE A 110 -3.29 -12.61 -11.58
CA ILE A 110 -2.89 -11.27 -11.11
C ILE A 110 -2.65 -10.38 -12.33
N GLU A 111 -3.57 -9.46 -12.58
CA GLU A 111 -3.53 -8.56 -13.72
C GLU A 111 -2.84 -7.24 -13.35
N LYS A 112 -1.90 -6.78 -14.18
CA LYS A 112 -1.32 -5.44 -14.00
C LYS A 112 -2.32 -4.36 -14.44
N ILE A 113 -2.61 -3.42 -13.54
CA ILE A 113 -3.39 -2.21 -13.84
C ILE A 113 -2.49 -1.16 -14.51
N THR A 114 -1.49 -0.65 -13.77
CA THR A 114 -0.62 0.45 -14.21
C THR A 114 0.61 0.58 -13.29
N ALA A 115 1.43 1.61 -13.47
CA ALA A 115 2.43 2.05 -12.49
C ALA A 115 2.49 3.58 -12.44
N PHE A 116 2.79 4.13 -11.26
CA PHE A 116 2.88 5.58 -11.04
C PHE A 116 3.95 5.92 -10.00
N HIS A 117 4.41 7.17 -9.98
CA HIS A 117 5.32 7.66 -8.94
C HIS A 117 4.53 8.23 -7.76
N THR A 118 4.92 7.84 -6.56
CA THR A 118 4.37 8.33 -5.29
C THR A 118 5.31 9.36 -4.67
N SER A 119 4.75 10.23 -3.81
CA SER A 119 5.55 11.19 -3.03
C SER A 119 6.54 12.00 -3.90
N VAL A 120 6.11 12.42 -5.10
CA VAL A 120 6.96 12.98 -6.17
C VAL A 120 7.76 14.22 -5.76
N GLY A 121 7.34 14.91 -4.70
CA GLY A 121 8.03 16.08 -4.18
C GLY A 121 9.28 15.77 -3.34
N PHE A 122 9.42 14.54 -2.82
CA PHE A 122 10.54 14.19 -1.94
C PHE A 122 11.09 12.78 -2.12
N ALA A 123 10.27 11.78 -2.47
CA ALA A 123 10.73 10.41 -2.66
C ALA A 123 10.75 9.97 -4.13
N GLY A 124 9.64 10.17 -4.83
CA GLY A 124 9.53 9.77 -6.24
C GLY A 124 9.64 8.26 -6.47
N SER A 125 9.42 7.43 -5.44
CA SER A 125 9.39 5.97 -5.58
C SER A 125 8.26 5.53 -6.51
N LYS A 126 8.47 4.43 -7.23
CA LYS A 126 7.50 3.89 -8.17
C LYS A 126 6.66 2.80 -7.52
N GLN A 127 5.35 2.88 -7.68
CA GLN A 127 4.42 1.82 -7.28
C GLN A 127 3.80 1.18 -8.52
N THR A 128 3.84 -0.15 -8.60
CA THR A 128 3.16 -0.94 -9.64
C THR A 128 1.86 -1.50 -9.07
N LEU A 129 0.75 -1.18 -9.71
CA LEU A 129 -0.60 -1.54 -9.24
C LEU A 129 -1.13 -2.74 -10.01
N TYR A 130 -1.66 -3.73 -9.27
CA TYR A 130 -2.23 -4.97 -9.77
C TYR A 130 -3.68 -5.14 -9.31
N TYR A 131 -4.38 -6.08 -9.94
CA TYR A 131 -5.72 -6.51 -9.61
C TYR A 131 -5.74 -8.03 -9.52
N ALA A 132 -6.41 -8.57 -8.50
CA ALA A 132 -6.69 -9.98 -8.36
C ALA A 132 -8.14 -10.20 -7.95
N GLN A 133 -8.73 -11.28 -8.46
CA GLN A 133 -10.04 -11.73 -8.03
C GLN A 133 -9.88 -13.03 -7.24
N ILE A 134 -10.57 -13.12 -6.10
CA ILE A 134 -10.47 -14.26 -5.18
C ILE A 134 -11.85 -14.84 -4.87
N GLU A 135 -11.81 -16.08 -4.37
CA GLU A 135 -12.94 -16.88 -3.91
C GLU A 135 -12.53 -17.54 -2.58
N GLU A 136 -13.49 -17.87 -1.71
CA GLU A 136 -13.21 -18.37 -0.35
C GLU A 136 -12.40 -19.68 -0.38
N SER A 137 -12.56 -20.49 -1.44
CA SER A 137 -11.77 -21.71 -1.64
C SER A 137 -10.26 -21.47 -1.77
N MET A 138 -9.83 -20.22 -2.02
CA MET A 138 -8.42 -19.84 -2.12
C MET A 138 -7.82 -19.44 -0.76
N LYS A 139 -8.63 -19.39 0.32
CA LYS A 139 -8.17 -19.01 1.66
C LYS A 139 -7.24 -20.08 2.24
N VAL A 140 -6.05 -19.68 2.65
CA VAL A 140 -5.00 -20.55 3.22
C VAL A 140 -4.61 -20.15 4.65
N SER A 141 -4.90 -18.91 5.05
CA SER A 141 -4.72 -18.40 6.41
C SER A 141 -5.71 -17.27 6.70
N GLU A 142 -5.65 -16.69 7.89
CA GLU A 142 -6.42 -15.47 8.21
C GLU A 142 -5.74 -14.18 7.71
N GLY A 143 -4.60 -14.29 7.04
CA GLY A 143 -3.73 -13.15 6.73
C GLY A 143 -3.11 -12.55 8.00
N GLY A 144 -2.74 -11.27 7.91
CA GLY A 144 -2.18 -10.50 9.02
C GLY A 144 -0.71 -10.13 8.88
N GLY A 145 -0.07 -10.52 7.79
CA GLY A 145 1.34 -10.27 7.52
C GLY A 145 2.25 -11.35 8.09
N ILE A 146 3.55 -11.10 8.02
CA ILE A 146 4.59 -11.99 8.57
C ILE A 146 5.36 -11.31 9.71
N ASP A 147 6.08 -12.12 10.48
CA ASP A 147 6.93 -11.67 11.59
C ASP A 147 6.18 -10.80 12.62
N ASP A 148 6.59 -9.54 12.78
CA ASP A 148 6.04 -8.58 13.75
C ASP A 148 4.96 -7.66 13.14
N GLU A 149 4.52 -7.95 11.91
CA GLU A 149 3.46 -7.19 11.27
C GLU A 149 2.13 -7.34 12.03
N GLN A 150 1.43 -6.21 12.17
CA GLN A 150 0.10 -6.17 12.79
C GLN A 150 -0.88 -5.59 11.79
N ILE A 151 -1.34 -6.47 10.90
CA ILE A 151 -2.25 -6.12 9.83
C ILE A 151 -3.62 -6.74 10.12
N GLU A 152 -4.66 -5.92 10.01
CA GLU A 152 -6.05 -6.37 10.08
C GLU A 152 -6.60 -6.45 8.65
N VAL A 153 -7.00 -7.65 8.21
CA VAL A 153 -7.71 -7.84 6.94
C VAL A 153 -9.13 -7.30 7.10
N ILE A 154 -9.53 -6.39 6.22
CA ILE A 154 -10.88 -5.84 6.19
C ILE A 154 -11.56 -6.12 4.86
N TYR A 155 -12.86 -6.39 4.93
CA TYR A 155 -13.70 -6.62 3.76
C TYR A 155 -14.63 -5.41 3.62
N LEU A 156 -14.38 -4.58 2.61
CA LEU A 156 -15.19 -3.40 2.30
C LEU A 156 -16.24 -3.78 1.23
N PRO A 157 -17.54 -3.83 1.56
CA PRO A 157 -18.57 -4.12 0.57
C PRO A 157 -18.47 -3.19 -0.64
N LEU A 158 -18.62 -3.74 -1.86
CA LEU A 158 -18.44 -3.00 -3.11
C LEU A 158 -19.36 -1.76 -3.17
N LYS A 159 -20.60 -1.91 -2.66
CA LYS A 159 -21.59 -0.83 -2.57
C LYS A 159 -21.14 0.36 -1.70
N GLU A 160 -20.25 0.14 -0.73
CA GLU A 160 -19.75 1.16 0.20
C GLU A 160 -18.45 1.80 -0.32
N ALA A 161 -17.81 1.21 -1.33
CA ALA A 161 -16.50 1.65 -1.79
C ALA A 161 -16.51 3.07 -2.39
N LYS A 162 -17.60 3.51 -3.04
CA LYS A 162 -17.73 4.89 -3.53
C LYS A 162 -17.79 5.89 -2.37
N ASP A 163 -18.59 5.63 -1.34
CA ASP A 163 -18.69 6.50 -0.16
C ASP A 163 -17.37 6.50 0.62
N PHE A 164 -16.75 5.32 0.77
CA PHE A 164 -15.43 5.16 1.37
C PHE A 164 -14.38 6.05 0.71
N MET A 165 -14.40 6.27 -0.62
CA MET A 165 -13.42 7.14 -1.29
C MET A 165 -13.49 8.58 -0.82
N TYR A 166 -14.67 9.08 -0.47
CA TYR A 166 -14.88 10.49 -0.10
C TYR A 166 -14.94 10.73 1.41
N ASP A 167 -14.98 9.67 2.23
CA ASP A 167 -14.95 9.82 3.69
C ASP A 167 -13.58 10.29 4.20
N GLU A 168 -13.45 11.58 4.52
CA GLU A 168 -12.20 12.18 5.01
C GLU A 168 -11.82 11.74 6.43
N SER A 169 -12.71 11.05 7.16
CA SER A 169 -12.40 10.51 8.49
C SER A 169 -11.49 9.28 8.43
N ILE A 170 -11.34 8.67 7.25
CA ILE A 170 -10.54 7.47 7.03
C ILE A 170 -9.23 7.86 6.33
N VAL A 171 -8.11 7.54 6.96
CA VAL A 171 -6.80 7.67 6.31
C VAL A 171 -6.68 6.59 5.23
N LYS A 172 -6.46 7.01 3.99
CA LYS A 172 -6.33 6.15 2.81
C LYS A 172 -5.33 6.72 1.82
N THR A 173 -4.83 5.87 0.93
CA THR A 173 -3.84 6.28 -0.08
C THR A 173 -4.51 6.68 -1.40
N SER A 174 -3.85 7.56 -2.17
CA SER A 174 -4.30 7.89 -3.53
C SER A 174 -4.33 6.68 -4.47
N GLY A 175 -3.42 5.72 -4.26
CA GLY A 175 -3.37 4.46 -4.99
C GLY A 175 -4.64 3.62 -4.80
N LEU A 176 -5.14 3.53 -3.56
CA LEU A 176 -6.40 2.87 -3.25
C LEU A 176 -7.57 3.53 -3.98
N MET A 177 -7.72 4.85 -3.87
CA MET A 177 -8.81 5.58 -4.53
C MET A 177 -8.76 5.44 -6.06
N PHE A 178 -7.56 5.47 -6.65
CA PHE A 178 -7.39 5.22 -8.07
C PHE A 178 -7.78 3.79 -8.46
N ALA A 179 -7.40 2.78 -7.68
CA ALA A 179 -7.74 1.39 -7.94
C ALA A 179 -9.26 1.17 -7.95
N PHE A 180 -9.99 1.79 -7.01
CA PHE A 180 -11.46 1.76 -7.01
C PHE A 180 -12.04 2.44 -8.24
N ALA A 181 -11.55 3.64 -8.59
CA ALA A 181 -11.98 4.33 -9.80
C ALA A 181 -11.75 3.50 -11.06
N TRP A 182 -10.60 2.84 -11.17
CA TRP A 182 -10.29 1.91 -12.26
C TRP A 182 -11.26 0.72 -12.28
N TYR A 183 -11.56 0.12 -11.13
CA TYR A 183 -12.47 -1.02 -11.05
C TYR A 183 -13.87 -0.64 -11.55
N PHE A 184 -14.43 0.47 -11.05
CA PHE A 184 -15.75 0.95 -11.48
C PHE A 184 -15.79 1.30 -12.97
N ALA A 185 -14.71 1.91 -13.49
CA ALA A 185 -14.60 2.22 -14.92
C ALA A 185 -14.50 0.97 -15.79
N LYS A 186 -13.81 -0.09 -15.33
CA LYS A 186 -13.62 -1.34 -16.08
C LYS A 186 -14.85 -2.25 -16.05
N MET A 187 -15.53 -2.33 -14.91
CA MET A 187 -16.60 -3.30 -14.69
C MET A 187 -18.00 -2.81 -15.10
N ASN A 188 -18.13 -1.63 -15.72
CA ASN A 188 -19.41 -1.01 -16.11
C ASN A 188 -20.42 -0.92 -14.93
N HIS A 189 -19.98 -0.41 -13.78
CA HIS A 189 -20.81 -0.22 -12.57
C HIS A 189 -21.13 1.24 -12.26
#